data_AF-A0A937D1D9-F1
#
_entry.id   AF-A0A937D1D9-F1
#
_cell.length_a   1.000
_cell.length_b   1.000
_cell.length_c   1.000
_cell.angle_alpha   90.00
_cell.angle_beta   90.00
_cell.angle_gamma   90.00
#
_symmetry.space_group_name_H-M   'P 1'
#
loop_
_entity.id
_entity.type
_entity.pdbx_description
1 polymer ?
#
loop_
_entity_poly.entity_id
_entity_poly.type
_entity_poly.pdbx_seq_one_letter_code
_entity_poly.pdbx_strand_id
1 'polypeptide(L)'
;AEHAQQPLLPEEYILTNSVSDLIEESLGRGWIFSTDLQELISAMDRRLASFGIDELAQVFDFEEVQVWSNTTRSIPTRSHGAVAMRNAAFLLIQLRAMGFRVDDTLLTSRLRPLLATKKFLVGREFYVFWQQKLEAKRKDFVLYCAPVPHNPALKEASLPLGHVMRTVSDGSRIVGVEVTPPPSSEVSSD
;
A
#
# COMPACT_ATOMS: atom_id res chain seq x y z
N ALA A 1 25.31 -27.87 6.95
CA ALA A 1 25.83 -26.67 6.28
C ALA A 1 24.70 -25.65 6.24
N GLU A 2 24.82 -24.60 7.04
CA GLU A 2 23.85 -23.51 7.17
C GLU A 2 23.69 -22.78 5.83
N HIS A 3 22.53 -22.90 5.21
CA HIS A 3 22.09 -21.92 4.21
C HIS A 3 21.21 -20.90 4.93
N ALA A 4 21.85 -20.05 5.75
CA ALA A 4 21.25 -18.80 6.16
C ALA A 4 20.96 -18.00 4.87
N GLN A 5 19.69 -17.84 4.53
CA GLN A 5 19.27 -16.97 3.44
C GLN A 5 19.87 -15.59 3.72
N GLN A 6 20.79 -15.16 2.85
CA GLN A 6 21.33 -13.81 2.88
C GLN A 6 20.16 -12.83 2.89
N PRO A 7 20.17 -11.80 3.76
CA PRO A 7 19.19 -10.73 3.70
C PRO A 7 19.19 -10.21 2.27
N LEU A 8 18.04 -10.26 1.60
CA LEU A 8 17.90 -9.69 0.27
C LEU A 8 18.36 -8.24 0.36
N LEU A 9 19.47 -7.93 -0.29
CA LEU A 9 20.09 -6.60 -0.30
C LEU A 9 18.98 -5.56 -0.58
N PRO A 10 18.99 -4.41 0.11
CA PRO A 10 18.11 -3.32 -0.24
C PRO A 10 18.47 -2.91 -1.67
N GLU A 11 17.63 -3.25 -2.64
CA GLU A 11 17.61 -2.50 -3.88
C GLU A 11 17.21 -1.09 -3.48
N GLU A 12 18.19 -0.19 -3.42
CA GLU A 12 17.95 1.23 -3.19
C GLU A 12 17.06 1.72 -4.32
N TYR A 13 15.78 1.88 -4.01
CA TYR A 13 14.89 2.65 -4.85
C TYR A 13 15.39 4.10 -4.83
N ILE A 14 16.08 4.49 -5.90
CA ILE A 14 16.50 5.88 -6.07
C ILE A 14 15.26 6.68 -6.45
N LEU A 15 14.70 7.40 -5.47
CA LEU A 15 13.69 8.43 -5.67
C LEU A 15 14.16 9.38 -6.79
N THR A 16 13.53 9.30 -7.95
CA THR A 16 13.82 10.20 -9.06
C THR A 16 13.16 11.55 -8.81
N ASN A 17 13.72 12.63 -9.37
CA ASN A 17 13.12 13.97 -9.28
C ASN A 17 11.65 13.95 -9.76
N SER A 18 11.33 13.14 -10.77
CA SER A 18 9.98 12.95 -11.29
C SER A 18 8.97 12.44 -10.24
N VAL A 19 9.39 11.58 -9.31
CA VAL A 19 8.51 11.06 -8.24
C VAL A 19 8.25 12.13 -7.19
N SER A 20 9.28 12.91 -6.85
CA SER A 20 9.12 14.05 -5.94
C SER A 20 8.16 15.08 -6.53
N ASP A 21 8.33 15.43 -7.80
CA ASP A 21 7.47 16.41 -8.48
C ASP A 21 6.01 15.94 -8.54
N LEU A 22 5.79 14.65 -8.86
CA LEU A 22 4.46 14.02 -8.84
C LEU A 22 3.80 14.11 -7.46
N ILE A 23 4.55 13.85 -6.38
CA ILE A 23 4.03 13.91 -5.01
C ILE A 23 3.67 15.35 -4.64
N GLU A 24 4.53 16.32 -4.91
CA GLU A 24 4.27 17.73 -4.60
C GLU A 24 3.06 18.27 -5.37
N GLU A 25 2.96 17.96 -6.66
CA GLU A 25 1.81 18.35 -7.48
C GLU A 25 0.51 17.72 -6.96
N SER A 26 0.54 16.44 -6.60
CA SER A 26 -0.61 15.71 -6.07
C SER A 26 -1.00 16.18 -4.66
N LEU A 27 -0.04 16.61 -3.84
CA LEU A 27 -0.31 17.29 -2.57
C LEU A 27 -1.02 18.63 -2.76
N GLY A 28 -0.63 19.40 -3.78
CA GLY A 28 -1.32 20.64 -4.16
C GLY A 28 -2.77 20.41 -4.56
N ARG A 29 -3.06 19.29 -5.23
CA ARG A 29 -4.43 18.86 -5.61
C ARG A 29 -5.22 18.25 -4.45
N GLY A 30 -4.53 17.64 -3.48
CA GLY A 30 -5.13 16.85 -2.39
C GLY A 30 -5.45 15.40 -2.77
N TRP A 31 -5.15 14.97 -4.00
CA TRP A 31 -5.33 13.62 -4.52
C TRP A 31 -4.28 13.28 -5.58
N ILE A 32 -4.05 11.98 -5.79
CA ILE A 32 -3.17 11.41 -6.81
C ILE A 32 -4.00 10.53 -7.76
N PHE A 33 -3.70 10.53 -9.06
CA PHE A 33 -4.36 9.62 -9.98
C PHE A 33 -4.03 8.16 -9.65
N SER A 34 -4.99 7.27 -9.79
CA SER A 34 -4.80 5.84 -9.49
C SER A 34 -3.73 5.21 -10.39
N THR A 35 -3.61 5.67 -11.64
CA THR A 35 -2.53 5.23 -12.55
C THR A 35 -1.16 5.60 -12.01
N ASP A 36 -1.00 6.83 -11.55
CA ASP A 36 0.28 7.33 -11.05
C ASP A 36 0.64 6.67 -9.72
N LEU A 37 -0.36 6.44 -8.87
CA LEU A 37 -0.19 5.68 -7.63
C LEU A 37 0.20 4.22 -7.92
N GLN A 38 -0.42 3.59 -8.94
CA GLN A 38 -0.08 2.23 -9.37
C GLN A 38 1.36 2.14 -9.86
N GLU A 39 1.77 3.06 -10.73
CA GLU A 39 3.13 3.14 -11.25
C GLU A 39 4.14 3.35 -10.12
N LEU A 40 3.83 4.24 -9.17
CA LEU A 40 4.65 4.50 -8.00
C LEU A 40 4.89 3.24 -7.17
N ILE A 41 3.82 2.55 -6.74
CA ILE A 41 3.95 1.36 -5.89
C ILE A 41 4.60 0.18 -6.63
N SER A 42 4.34 0.05 -7.93
CA SER A 42 4.93 -1.01 -8.77
C SER A 42 6.42 -0.77 -9.04
N ALA A 43 6.83 0.50 -9.12
CA ALA A 43 8.23 0.88 -9.25
C ALA A 43 9.02 0.66 -7.96
N MET A 44 8.38 0.84 -6.80
CA MET A 44 8.99 0.57 -5.49
C MET A 44 9.12 -0.94 -5.21
N ASP A 45 8.06 -1.71 -5.47
CA ASP A 45 8.05 -3.16 -5.30
C ASP A 45 7.31 -3.84 -6.45
N ARG A 46 8.06 -4.58 -7.28
CA ARG A 46 7.50 -5.27 -8.46
C ARG A 46 6.41 -6.28 -8.12
N ARG A 47 6.37 -6.80 -6.87
CA ARG A 47 5.30 -7.72 -6.43
C ARG A 47 3.93 -7.05 -6.43
N LEU A 48 3.89 -5.71 -6.36
CA LEU A 48 2.65 -4.93 -6.35
C LEU A 48 2.08 -4.67 -7.76
N ALA A 49 2.83 -4.96 -8.82
CA ALA A 49 2.39 -4.71 -10.20
C ALA A 49 1.15 -5.51 -10.62
N SER A 50 0.83 -6.61 -9.92
CA SER A 50 -0.33 -7.46 -10.20
C SER A 50 -1.61 -7.03 -9.48
N PHE A 51 -1.53 -6.04 -8.57
CA PHE A 51 -2.67 -5.54 -7.79
C PHE A 51 -3.08 -4.16 -8.30
N GLY A 52 -4.35 -4.01 -8.67
CA GLY A 52 -4.90 -2.71 -9.05
C GLY A 52 -5.15 -1.80 -7.84
N ILE A 53 -5.16 -0.48 -8.04
CA ILE A 53 -5.51 0.46 -6.96
C ILE A 53 -6.95 0.27 -6.48
N ASP A 54 -7.88 -0.10 -7.36
CA ASP A 54 -9.27 -0.43 -7.04
C ASP A 54 -9.37 -1.69 -6.15
N GLU A 55 -8.53 -2.70 -6.45
CA GLU A 55 -8.39 -3.91 -5.65
C GLU A 55 -7.83 -3.59 -4.25
N LEU A 56 -6.77 -2.79 -4.19
CA LEU A 56 -6.16 -2.34 -2.93
C LEU A 56 -7.11 -1.42 -2.13
N ALA A 57 -7.88 -0.59 -2.81
CA ALA A 57 -8.92 0.27 -2.23
C ALA A 57 -9.95 -0.55 -1.46
N GLN A 58 -10.43 -1.65 -2.04
CA GLN A 58 -11.35 -2.57 -1.38
C GLN A 58 -10.69 -3.24 -0.17
N VAL A 59 -9.47 -3.76 -0.31
CA VAL A 59 -8.75 -4.45 0.76
C VAL A 59 -8.51 -3.55 1.98
N PHE A 60 -8.13 -2.31 1.73
CA PHE A 60 -7.78 -1.33 2.76
C PHE A 60 -8.94 -0.38 3.12
N ASP A 61 -10.12 -0.66 2.58
CA ASP A 61 -11.39 0.02 2.84
C ASP A 61 -11.36 1.54 2.55
N PHE A 62 -10.62 1.96 1.52
CA PHE A 62 -10.58 3.36 1.10
C PHE A 62 -11.27 3.58 -0.23
N GLU A 63 -11.77 4.81 -0.45
CA GLU A 63 -12.47 5.16 -1.68
C GLU A 63 -11.51 5.69 -2.74
N GLU A 64 -11.69 5.18 -3.95
CA GLU A 64 -11.24 5.79 -5.20
C GLU A 64 -12.36 6.69 -5.73
N VAL A 65 -12.03 7.95 -6.02
CA VAL A 65 -12.97 8.98 -6.49
C VAL A 65 -12.67 9.28 -7.95
N GLN A 66 -13.72 9.47 -8.74
CA GLN A 66 -13.59 9.93 -10.12
C GLN A 66 -13.33 11.44 -10.15
N VAL A 67 -12.19 11.84 -10.71
CA VAL A 67 -11.81 13.24 -10.92
C VAL A 67 -11.70 13.55 -12.40
N TRP A 68 -12.00 14.79 -12.75
CA TRP A 68 -11.93 15.27 -14.12
C TRP A 68 -10.67 16.13 -14.28
N SER A 69 -9.81 15.78 -15.24
CA SER A 69 -8.62 16.56 -15.55
C SER A 69 -9.00 17.73 -16.47
N ASN A 70 -9.00 18.93 -15.90
CA ASN A 70 -9.41 20.13 -16.63
C ASN A 70 -8.22 20.74 -17.37
N THR A 71 -7.73 20.11 -18.45
CA THR A 71 -6.64 20.70 -19.23
C THR A 71 -7.15 21.68 -20.29
N THR A 72 -8.43 21.64 -20.64
CA THR A 72 -9.01 22.60 -21.61
C THR A 72 -10.51 22.77 -21.36
N ARG A 73 -11.02 23.99 -21.56
CA ARG A 73 -12.40 24.45 -21.26
C ARG A 73 -13.47 23.83 -22.19
N SER A 74 -13.28 22.58 -22.62
CA SER A 74 -14.19 21.79 -23.45
C SER A 74 -14.70 20.59 -22.67
N ILE A 75 -15.91 20.13 -23.03
CA ILE A 75 -16.66 19.03 -22.42
C ILE A 75 -15.71 17.91 -21.96
N PRO A 76 -15.66 17.60 -20.66
CA PRO A 76 -14.70 16.63 -20.17
C PRO A 76 -15.12 15.24 -20.66
N THR A 77 -14.22 14.59 -21.40
CA THR A 77 -14.50 13.35 -22.15
C THR A 77 -14.09 12.08 -21.43
N ARG A 78 -13.32 12.18 -20.33
CA ARG A 78 -12.83 11.02 -19.58
C ARG A 78 -12.69 11.36 -18.10
N SER A 79 -13.35 10.59 -17.25
CA SER A 79 -13.08 10.60 -15.81
C SER A 79 -11.87 9.72 -15.53
N HIS A 80 -11.05 10.14 -14.57
CA HIS A 80 -9.90 9.38 -14.10
C HIS A 80 -10.13 8.99 -12.65
N GLY A 81 -9.77 7.76 -12.30
CA GLY A 81 -9.72 7.34 -10.91
C GLY A 81 -8.63 8.08 -10.15
N ALA A 82 -8.92 8.52 -8.93
CA ALA A 82 -7.98 9.17 -8.05
C ALA A 82 -8.21 8.80 -6.59
N VAL A 83 -7.12 8.84 -5.83
CA VAL A 83 -7.08 8.51 -4.42
C VAL A 83 -6.68 9.76 -3.64
N ALA A 84 -7.42 10.07 -2.58
CA ALA A 84 -7.05 11.17 -1.70
C ALA A 84 -5.65 10.95 -1.11
N MET A 85 -4.82 11.99 -0.98
CA MET A 85 -3.42 11.83 -0.55
C MET A 85 -3.28 11.16 0.83
N ARG A 86 -4.27 11.35 1.72
CA ARG A 86 -4.33 10.65 3.02
C ARG A 86 -4.51 9.13 2.88
N ASN A 87 -5.28 8.69 1.89
CA ASN A 87 -5.53 7.28 1.64
C ASN A 87 -4.32 6.65 0.94
N ALA A 88 -3.67 7.38 0.01
CA ALA A 88 -2.41 6.97 -0.58
C ALA A 88 -1.32 6.80 0.49
N ALA A 89 -1.16 7.78 1.39
CA ALA A 89 -0.20 7.67 2.50
C ALA A 89 -0.51 6.49 3.42
N PHE A 90 -1.79 6.30 3.78
CA PHE A 90 -2.24 5.15 4.54
C PHE A 90 -1.89 3.83 3.84
N LEU A 91 -2.14 3.72 2.53
CA LEU A 91 -1.81 2.54 1.74
C LEU A 91 -0.30 2.22 1.79
N LEU A 92 0.57 3.21 1.51
CA LEU A 92 2.02 2.99 1.53
C LEU A 92 2.51 2.48 2.90
N ILE A 93 1.97 3.05 3.98
CA ILE A 93 2.26 2.61 5.34
C ILE A 93 1.83 1.17 5.57
N GLN A 94 0.61 0.78 5.16
CA GLN A 94 0.12 -0.59 5.35
C GLN A 94 0.93 -1.59 4.53
N LEU A 95 1.25 -1.26 3.29
CA LEU A 95 2.08 -2.10 2.42
C LEU A 95 3.47 -2.30 3.04
N ARG A 96 4.11 -1.23 3.52
CA ARG A 96 5.37 -1.32 4.25
C ARG A 96 5.24 -2.18 5.51
N ALA A 97 4.18 -2.02 6.28
CA ALA A 97 3.93 -2.82 7.49
C ALA A 97 3.69 -4.31 7.19
N MET A 98 3.18 -4.64 6.00
CA MET A 98 3.08 -6.00 5.48
C MET A 98 4.41 -6.57 4.96
N GLY A 99 5.45 -5.73 4.85
CA GLY A 99 6.79 -6.11 4.39
C GLY A 99 7.04 -5.90 2.90
N PHE A 100 6.19 -5.14 2.22
CA PHE A 100 6.54 -4.65 0.88
C PHE A 100 7.67 -3.62 0.94
N ARG A 101 8.49 -3.59 -0.10
CA ARG A 101 9.62 -2.65 -0.26
C ARG A 101 9.08 -1.30 -0.74
N VAL A 102 8.28 -0.66 0.10
CA VAL A 102 7.63 0.63 -0.18
C VAL A 102 8.19 1.68 0.77
N ASP A 103 8.59 2.83 0.21
CA ASP A 103 8.99 3.99 1.01
C ASP A 103 7.82 4.97 1.13
N ASP A 104 7.21 5.02 2.32
CA ASP A 104 6.17 5.99 2.66
C ASP A 104 6.73 7.35 3.11
N THR A 105 8.03 7.44 3.40
CA THR A 105 8.64 8.55 4.15
C THR A 105 8.48 9.89 3.45
N LEU A 106 8.67 9.93 2.13
CA LEU A 106 8.53 11.17 1.37
C LEU A 106 7.10 11.72 1.47
N LEU A 107 6.10 10.87 1.23
CA LEU A 107 4.71 11.28 1.29
C LEU A 107 4.27 11.63 2.72
N THR A 108 4.62 10.81 3.71
CA THR A 108 4.22 11.03 5.11
C THR A 108 4.90 12.26 5.72
N SER A 109 6.17 12.53 5.38
CA SER A 109 6.89 13.71 5.85
C SER A 109 6.28 15.02 5.34
N ARG A 110 5.74 15.02 4.12
CA ARG A 110 5.05 16.18 3.52
C ARG A 110 3.60 16.33 4.00
N LEU A 111 2.89 15.22 4.18
CA LEU A 111 1.49 15.25 4.59
C LEU A 111 1.33 15.58 6.08
N ARG A 112 2.26 15.17 6.94
CA ARG A 112 2.15 15.37 8.40
C ARG A 112 2.05 16.84 8.81
N PRO A 113 2.86 17.79 8.29
CA PRO A 113 2.68 19.22 8.54
C PRO A 113 1.30 19.73 8.10
N LEU A 114 0.77 19.26 6.97
CA LEU A 114 -0.56 19.64 6.46
C LEU A 114 -1.69 19.10 7.35
N LEU A 115 -1.49 17.94 7.98
CA LEU A 115 -2.43 17.41 8.96
C LEU A 115 -2.31 18.13 10.31
N ALA A 116 -1.11 18.57 10.71
CA ALA A 116 -0.88 19.28 11.97
C ALA A 116 -1.64 20.62 12.06
N THR A 117 -1.92 21.26 10.91
CA THR A 117 -2.68 22.52 10.86
C THR A 117 -4.19 22.32 11.02
N LYS A 118 -4.69 21.07 10.92
CA LYS A 118 -6.12 20.78 11.10
C LYS A 118 -6.51 20.82 12.57
N LYS A 119 -7.69 21.39 12.84
CA LYS A 119 -8.26 21.47 14.19
C LYS A 119 -8.59 20.09 14.78
N PHE A 120 -9.03 19.16 13.93
CA PHE A 120 -9.33 17.78 14.29
C PHE A 120 -8.84 16.85 13.19
N LEU A 121 -8.24 15.73 13.59
CA LEU A 121 -7.87 14.63 12.70
C LEU A 121 -8.94 13.55 12.78
N VAL A 122 -9.34 13.00 11.64
CA VAL A 122 -10.36 11.95 11.56
C VAL A 122 -9.87 10.71 10.83
N GLY A 123 -10.26 9.54 11.35
CA GLY A 123 -10.00 8.24 10.74
C GLY A 123 -8.54 8.03 10.34
N ARG A 124 -8.30 7.86 9.04
CA ARG A 124 -6.98 7.58 8.45
C ARG A 124 -5.98 8.72 8.62
N GLU A 125 -6.43 9.96 8.75
CA GLU A 125 -5.55 11.11 9.01
C GLU A 125 -4.83 10.98 10.35
N PHE A 126 -5.55 10.49 11.37
CA PHE A 126 -4.97 10.22 12.67
C PHE A 126 -3.88 9.14 12.58
N TYR A 127 -4.16 8.07 11.85
CA TYR A 127 -3.21 6.97 11.64
C TYR A 127 -1.92 7.45 10.96
N VAL A 128 -2.05 8.14 9.82
CA VAL A 128 -0.91 8.68 9.08
C VAL A 128 -0.10 9.66 9.93
N PHE A 129 -0.77 10.51 10.73
CA PHE A 129 -0.10 11.46 11.61
C PHE A 129 0.67 10.78 12.75
N TRP A 130 0.13 9.71 13.33
CA TRP A 130 0.70 9.02 14.50
C TRP A 130 1.61 7.82 14.18
N GLN A 131 1.69 7.41 12.91
CA GLN A 131 2.36 6.17 12.51
C GLN A 131 3.76 5.99 13.10
N GLN A 132 4.64 7.00 12.98
CA GLN A 132 6.01 6.89 13.50
C GLN A 132 6.08 6.65 15.01
N LYS A 133 5.13 7.22 15.78
CA LYS A 133 5.04 7.01 17.23
C LYS A 133 4.42 5.66 17.59
N LEU A 134 3.56 5.12 16.73
CA LEU A 134 2.97 3.79 16.90
C LEU A 134 3.96 2.69 16.52
N GLU A 135 4.74 2.87 15.45
CA GLU A 135 5.79 1.96 15.01
C GLU A 135 6.92 1.85 16.03
N ALA A 136 7.37 2.97 16.60
CA ALA A 136 8.37 2.97 17.68
C ALA A 136 7.91 2.21 18.95
N LYS A 137 6.61 1.94 19.07
CA LYS A 137 6.01 1.19 20.18
C LYS A 137 5.49 -0.19 19.79
N ARG A 138 5.49 -0.55 18.50
CA ARG A 138 5.04 -1.85 18.02
C ARG A 138 6.12 -2.89 18.34
N LYS A 139 5.81 -3.81 19.25
CA LYS A 139 6.34 -5.17 19.21
C LYS A 139 5.50 -5.96 18.21
N ASP A 140 6.18 -6.77 17.40
CA ASP A 140 5.69 -7.61 16.29
C ASP A 140 4.17 -7.85 16.24
N PHE A 141 3.53 -7.38 15.16
CA PHE A 141 2.11 -7.62 14.91
C PHE A 141 1.93 -8.89 14.07
N VAL A 142 1.02 -9.76 14.50
CA VAL A 142 0.49 -10.89 13.71
C VAL A 142 -0.84 -10.43 13.09
N LEU A 143 -0.98 -10.60 11.78
CA LEU A 143 -2.18 -10.24 11.02
C LEU A 143 -3.28 -11.31 11.20
N TYR A 144 -4.53 -10.86 11.33
CA TYR A 144 -5.71 -11.73 11.40
C TYR A 144 -6.08 -12.24 10.00
N CYS A 145 -6.19 -13.56 9.83
CA CYS A 145 -6.76 -14.18 8.63
C CYS A 145 -8.29 -14.27 8.76
N ALA A 146 -9.02 -13.77 7.75
CA ALA A 146 -10.44 -14.04 7.60
C ALA A 146 -10.66 -15.44 6.95
N PRO A 147 -11.78 -16.12 7.21
CA PRO A 147 -12.06 -17.43 6.62
C PRO A 147 -12.24 -17.35 5.09
N VAL A 148 -11.62 -18.30 4.39
CA VAL A 148 -11.52 -18.37 2.92
C VAL A 148 -12.78 -19.02 2.30
N PRO A 149 -13.47 -18.39 1.33
CA PRO A 149 -14.55 -19.02 0.57
C PRO A 149 -14.11 -20.21 -0.30
N HIS A 150 -15.05 -21.10 -0.61
CA HIS A 150 -14.81 -22.45 -1.15
C HIS A 150 -14.37 -22.55 -2.63
N ASN A 151 -14.23 -21.43 -3.36
CA ASN A 151 -13.71 -21.48 -4.74
C ASN A 151 -13.20 -20.11 -5.24
N PRO A 152 -12.07 -19.60 -4.73
CA PRO A 152 -11.61 -18.27 -5.08
C PRO A 152 -10.61 -18.25 -6.24
N ALA A 153 -10.68 -17.20 -7.05
CA ALA A 153 -9.53 -16.79 -7.85
C ALA A 153 -8.48 -16.19 -6.89
N LEU A 154 -7.26 -16.72 -6.92
CA LEU A 154 -6.18 -16.35 -6.02
C LEU A 154 -5.12 -15.53 -6.76
N LYS A 155 -4.79 -14.35 -6.23
CA LYS A 155 -3.53 -13.67 -6.55
C LYS A 155 -2.61 -13.74 -5.34
N GLU A 156 -1.34 -14.01 -5.57
CA GLU A 156 -0.38 -14.32 -4.52
C GLU A 156 0.85 -13.43 -4.63
N ALA A 157 1.36 -12.96 -3.49
CA ALA A 157 2.61 -12.23 -3.37
C ALA A 157 3.40 -12.76 -2.18
N SER A 158 4.65 -13.14 -2.42
CA SER A 158 5.57 -13.49 -1.34
C SER A 158 5.89 -12.24 -0.52
N LEU A 159 5.91 -12.35 0.80
CA LEU A 159 6.29 -11.32 1.77
C LEU A 159 7.67 -11.68 2.40
N PRO A 160 8.32 -10.75 3.14
CA PRO A 160 9.56 -11.06 3.86
C PRO A 160 9.39 -12.22 4.84
N LEU A 161 10.53 -12.82 5.24
CA LEU A 161 10.56 -13.96 6.17
C LEU A 161 9.78 -15.17 5.65
N GLY A 162 9.59 -15.30 4.34
CA GLY A 162 8.91 -16.44 3.70
C GLY A 162 7.38 -16.47 3.88
N HIS A 163 6.78 -15.38 4.37
CA HIS A 163 5.33 -15.26 4.43
C HIS A 163 4.74 -15.12 3.03
N VAL A 164 3.44 -15.40 2.88
CA VAL A 164 2.75 -15.29 1.60
C VAL A 164 1.41 -14.60 1.78
N MET A 165 1.19 -13.51 1.06
CA MET A 165 -0.09 -12.82 0.98
C MET A 165 -0.89 -13.36 -0.21
N ARG A 166 -2.14 -13.75 0.02
CA ARG A 166 -3.12 -14.11 -1.01
C ARG A 166 -4.31 -13.18 -0.91
N THR A 167 -4.71 -12.58 -2.03
CA THR A 167 -6.05 -11.97 -2.12
C THR A 167 -7.03 -13.04 -2.59
N VAL A 168 -8.17 -13.10 -1.91
CA VAL A 168 -9.24 -14.06 -2.16
C VAL A 168 -10.40 -13.31 -2.82
N SER A 169 -10.80 -13.74 -4.01
CA SER A 169 -11.88 -13.12 -4.78
C SER A 169 -13.07 -14.07 -4.94
N ASP A 170 -14.30 -13.54 -4.90
CA ASP A 170 -15.54 -14.28 -5.20
C ASP A 170 -15.90 -14.28 -6.70
N GLY A 171 -14.97 -13.82 -7.55
CA GLY A 171 -15.16 -13.66 -9.00
C GLY A 171 -15.63 -12.27 -9.41
N SER A 172 -16.16 -11.46 -8.47
CA SER A 172 -16.62 -10.08 -8.73
C SER A 172 -15.92 -9.03 -7.87
N ARG A 173 -15.50 -9.40 -6.66
CA ARG A 173 -14.87 -8.51 -5.67
C ARG A 173 -13.86 -9.27 -4.83
N ILE A 174 -12.91 -8.53 -4.25
CA ILE A 174 -12.00 -9.10 -3.26
C ILE A 174 -12.77 -9.23 -1.95
N VAL A 175 -12.83 -10.46 -1.43
CA VAL A 175 -13.57 -10.84 -0.23
C VAL A 175 -12.66 -11.08 0.98
N GLY A 176 -11.35 -11.15 0.77
CA GLY A 176 -10.41 -11.25 1.88
C GLY A 176 -8.95 -11.23 1.45
N VAL A 177 -8.09 -11.05 2.45
CA VAL A 177 -6.64 -11.25 2.32
C VAL A 177 -6.23 -12.29 3.35
N GLU A 178 -5.51 -13.30 2.89
CA GLU A 178 -4.90 -14.33 3.71
C GLU A 178 -3.39 -14.08 3.74
N VAL A 179 -2.78 -14.05 4.93
CA VAL A 179 -1.33 -14.01 5.06
C VAL A 179 -0.89 -15.30 5.73
N THR A 180 -0.27 -16.19 4.97
CA THR A 180 0.24 -17.47 5.45
C THR A 180 1.69 -17.29 5.92
N PRO A 181 2.06 -17.74 7.13
CA PRO A 181 3.47 -17.80 7.54
C PRO A 181 4.26 -18.79 6.66
N PRO A 182 5.59 -18.69 6.61
CA PRO A 182 6.40 -19.74 5.99
C PRO A 182 6.05 -21.09 6.61
N PRO A 183 6.07 -22.19 5.84
CA PRO A 183 5.92 -23.52 6.42
C PRO A 183 7.00 -23.67 7.49
N SER A 184 6.57 -23.91 8.73
CA SER A 184 7.47 -24.18 9.83
C SER A 184 8.37 -25.35 9.42
N SER A 185 9.67 -25.11 9.35
CA SER A 185 10.66 -26.18 9.38
C SER A 185 10.53 -26.84 10.74
N GLU A 186 9.58 -27.78 10.86
CA GLU A 186 9.65 -28.82 11.88
C GLU A 186 11.01 -29.48 11.67
N VAL A 187 11.97 -29.08 12.48
CA VAL A 187 13.11 -29.92 12.80
C VAL A 187 12.47 -31.12 13.46
N SER A 188 12.25 -32.18 12.67
CA SER A 188 12.07 -33.54 13.16
C SER A 188 13.20 -33.77 14.15
N SER A 189 12.89 -33.58 15.43
CA SER A 189 13.72 -34.03 16.52
C SER A 189 13.32 -35.49 16.68
N ASP A 190 14.26 -36.37 16.33
CA ASP A 190 14.24 -37.84 16.38
C ASP A 190 13.06 -38.53 17.10
#